data_AF-K2R4G8-F1
#
_entry.id   AF-K2R4G8-F1
#
_cell.length_a   1.000
_cell.length_b   1.000
_cell.length_c   1.000
_cell.angle_alpha   90.00
_cell.angle_beta   90.00
_cell.angle_gamma   90.00
#
_symmetry.space_group_name_H-M   'P 1'
#
loop_
_entity.id
_entity.type
_entity.pdbx_description
1 polymer ?
#
loop_
_entity_poly.entity_id
_entity_poly.type
_entity_poly.pdbx_seq_one_letter_code
_entity_poly.pdbx_strand_id
1 'polypeptide(L)'
;MEFIEVLAPMAGITDGTFCRDISTLGFDMVTLGGYNADQPTHNAGQDILARGRPEFDLKPGELISHLEKETFLLKDQDTWNGIVSVNLRAMTPDPIIEVSRLKNVDVVEINAHCRQPEITDLGCGQALLNNLSHLEKFTREVVNKAKSEVSVKIRANVPGVDEIKVVQAIDHVGADYLHVDAMKPGFNSADYDLIKSIRPETSMFIIGNNSIRDVESAQKMLAAGADGISIARAAIGGTLPFDLSLI
;
A
#
# COMPACT_ATOMS: atom_id res chain seq x y z
N MET A 1 19.28 -5.88 -10.13
CA MET A 1 18.70 -5.61 -8.80
C MET A 1 17.92 -6.84 -8.43
N GLU A 2 18.08 -7.27 -7.18
CA GLU A 2 17.21 -8.28 -6.58
C GLU A 2 15.82 -7.64 -6.44
N PHE A 3 14.78 -8.39 -6.80
CA PHE A 3 13.40 -7.92 -6.58
C PHE A 3 13.08 -7.99 -5.08
N ILE A 4 11.95 -7.43 -4.66
CA ILE A 4 11.51 -7.53 -3.26
C ILE A 4 10.13 -8.18 -3.12
N GLU A 5 9.94 -8.86 -2.00
CA GLU A 5 8.70 -9.48 -1.60
C GLU A 5 8.00 -8.65 -0.52
N VAL A 6 6.80 -8.18 -0.85
CA VAL A 6 6.05 -7.23 -0.01
C VAL A 6 4.77 -7.85 0.53
N LEU A 7 4.56 -7.81 1.84
CA LEU A 7 3.24 -8.07 2.41
C LEU A 7 2.34 -6.85 2.18
N ALA A 8 1.24 -7.03 1.45
CA ALA A 8 0.30 -5.96 1.12
C ALA A 8 -0.49 -5.48 2.36
N PRO A 9 -0.89 -4.20 2.42
CA PRO A 9 -1.76 -3.73 3.47
C PRO A 9 -3.15 -4.36 3.37
N MET A 10 -3.61 -4.94 4.47
CA MET A 10 -4.97 -5.47 4.64
C MET A 10 -5.51 -4.94 5.97
N ALA A 11 -6.46 -4.00 5.88
CA ALA A 11 -7.01 -3.34 7.06
C ALA A 11 -7.52 -4.37 8.09
N GLY A 12 -7.11 -4.18 9.34
CA GLY A 12 -7.41 -5.06 10.49
C GLY A 12 -6.86 -6.48 10.39
N ILE A 13 -5.94 -6.74 9.46
CA ILE A 13 -5.23 -8.02 9.35
C ILE A 13 -3.72 -7.79 9.46
N THR A 14 -3.15 -6.87 8.67
CA THR A 14 -1.72 -6.54 8.75
C THR A 14 -1.45 -5.56 9.89
N ASP A 15 -1.67 -6.03 11.12
CA ASP A 15 -1.12 -5.42 12.34
C ASP A 15 0.31 -5.91 12.60
N GLY A 16 0.97 -5.35 13.61
CA GLY A 16 2.35 -5.64 13.98
C GLY A 16 2.57 -7.08 14.43
N THR A 17 1.58 -7.74 15.05
CA THR A 17 1.70 -9.16 15.43
C THR A 17 1.67 -10.04 14.19
N PHE A 18 0.70 -9.83 13.31
CA PHE A 18 0.59 -10.57 12.05
C PHE A 18 1.82 -10.36 11.16
N CYS A 19 2.22 -9.10 10.99
CA CYS A 19 3.39 -8.74 10.20
C CYS A 19 4.68 -9.34 10.77
N ARG A 20 4.85 -9.39 12.10
CA ARG A 20 6.01 -10.02 12.76
C ARG A 20 6.06 -11.51 12.45
N ASP A 21 4.94 -12.20 12.60
CA ASP A 21 4.92 -13.66 12.46
C ASP A 21 5.17 -14.05 10.99
N ILE A 22 4.53 -13.35 10.06
CA ILE A 22 4.60 -13.69 8.64
C ILE A 22 5.89 -13.22 7.96
N SER A 23 6.59 -12.21 8.49
CA SER A 23 7.84 -11.71 7.89
C SER A 23 8.93 -12.77 7.84
N THR A 24 8.89 -13.75 8.75
CA THR A 24 9.80 -14.90 8.79
C THR A 24 9.71 -15.82 7.57
N LEU A 25 8.67 -15.67 6.74
CA LEU A 25 8.49 -16.43 5.50
C LEU A 25 9.32 -15.90 4.32
N GLY A 26 10.13 -14.86 4.54
CA GLY A 26 11.01 -14.28 3.52
C GLY A 26 10.50 -12.98 2.88
N PHE A 27 9.66 -12.21 3.58
CA PHE A 27 9.26 -10.88 3.10
C PHE A 27 10.36 -9.86 3.39
N ASP A 28 10.77 -9.07 2.40
CA ASP A 28 11.69 -7.96 2.58
C ASP A 28 11.00 -6.71 3.13
N MET A 29 9.72 -6.55 2.82
CA MET A 29 8.91 -5.43 3.28
C MET A 29 7.55 -5.91 3.79
N VAL A 30 7.09 -5.39 4.92
CA VAL A 30 5.71 -5.58 5.37
C VAL A 30 4.98 -4.26 5.43
N THR A 31 3.76 -4.22 4.90
CA THR A 31 2.94 -3.01 4.93
C THR A 31 1.82 -3.14 5.96
N LEU A 32 1.95 -2.39 7.04
CA LEU A 32 0.90 -2.24 8.04
C LEU A 32 -0.32 -1.53 7.44
N GLY A 33 -1.51 -2.02 7.79
CA GLY A 33 -2.70 -1.19 7.80
C GLY A 33 -3.52 -1.12 6.52
N GLY A 34 -3.72 0.12 6.06
CA GLY A 34 -5.03 0.61 5.64
C GLY A 34 -5.72 1.40 6.76
N TYR A 35 -4.97 2.28 7.43
CA TYR A 35 -5.47 3.10 8.55
C TYR A 35 -6.08 4.41 8.03
N ASN A 36 -7.04 4.94 8.78
CA ASN A 36 -7.56 6.29 8.58
C ASN A 36 -6.70 7.25 9.40
N ALA A 37 -6.20 8.32 8.78
CA ALA A 37 -5.14 9.12 9.37
C ALA A 37 -5.58 10.50 9.89
N ASP A 38 -6.78 10.95 9.50
CA ASP A 38 -7.36 12.22 9.94
C ASP A 38 -8.83 12.08 10.34
N GLN A 39 -9.38 13.12 10.97
CA GLN A 39 -10.74 13.08 11.51
C GLN A 39 -11.81 12.74 10.45
N PRO A 40 -11.79 13.31 9.23
CA PRO A 40 -12.75 12.95 8.19
C PRO A 40 -12.69 11.46 7.81
N THR A 41 -11.49 10.92 7.57
CA THR A 41 -11.35 9.50 7.24
C THR A 41 -11.69 8.60 8.42
N HIS A 42 -11.44 9.01 9.65
CA HIS A 42 -11.91 8.29 10.84
C HIS A 42 -13.44 8.24 10.92
N ASN A 43 -14.13 9.35 10.67
CA ASN A 43 -15.60 9.38 10.66
C ASN A 43 -16.16 8.41 9.60
N ALA A 44 -15.60 8.44 8.38
CA ALA A 44 -15.93 7.46 7.35
C ALA A 44 -15.63 6.02 7.81
N GLY A 45 -14.54 5.80 8.55
CA GLY A 45 -14.22 4.52 9.19
C GLY A 45 -15.29 4.04 10.17
N GLN A 46 -15.88 4.93 10.96
CA GLN A 46 -16.96 4.59 11.89
C GLN A 46 -18.25 4.22 11.15
N ASP A 47 -18.55 4.88 10.04
CA ASP A 47 -19.69 4.51 9.19
C ASP A 47 -19.46 3.14 8.54
N ILE A 48 -18.24 2.87 8.07
CA ILE A 48 -17.83 1.56 7.56
C ILE A 48 -17.94 0.47 8.63
N LEU A 49 -17.51 0.76 9.86
CA LEU A 49 -17.63 -0.12 11.03
C LEU A 49 -19.10 -0.45 11.31
N ALA A 50 -19.97 0.57 11.35
CA ALA A 50 -21.40 0.41 11.54
C ALA A 50 -22.06 -0.43 10.44
N ARG A 51 -21.50 -0.43 9.23
CA ARG A 51 -21.90 -1.29 8.09
C ARG A 51 -21.37 -2.74 8.20
N GLY A 52 -20.65 -3.08 9.27
CA GLY A 52 -20.22 -4.45 9.56
C GLY A 52 -18.80 -4.79 9.10
N ARG A 53 -17.92 -3.79 9.00
CA ARG A 53 -16.50 -3.96 8.67
C ARG A 53 -15.65 -3.67 9.92
N PRO A 54 -15.42 -4.68 10.80
CA PRO A 54 -14.79 -4.48 12.11
C PRO A 54 -13.35 -3.95 12.04
N GLU A 55 -12.70 -4.07 10.88
CA GLU A 55 -11.31 -3.66 10.70
C GLU A 55 -11.04 -2.14 10.67
N PHE A 56 -12.09 -1.32 10.82
CA PHE A 56 -12.00 0.16 10.81
C PHE A 56 -12.15 0.79 12.21
N ASP A 57 -11.99 0.01 13.28
CA ASP A 57 -12.28 0.39 14.68
C ASP A 57 -11.17 1.20 15.40
N LEU A 58 -10.17 1.72 14.68
CA LEU A 58 -9.15 2.56 15.32
C LEU A 58 -9.77 3.92 15.74
N LYS A 59 -9.63 4.26 17.02
CA LYS A 59 -10.24 5.49 17.56
C LYS A 59 -9.50 6.74 17.08
N PRO A 60 -10.21 7.86 16.90
CA PRO A 60 -9.59 9.14 16.58
C PRO A 60 -8.53 9.54 17.61
N GLY A 61 -7.37 10.01 17.14
CA GLY A 61 -6.27 10.46 17.99
C GLY A 61 -5.38 9.35 18.54
N GLU A 62 -5.70 8.07 18.33
CA GLU A 62 -4.86 6.95 18.80
C GLU A 62 -3.81 6.51 17.77
N LEU A 63 -3.91 6.95 16.51
CA LEU A 63 -3.08 6.48 15.38
C LEU A 63 -1.59 6.45 15.67
N ILE A 64 -1.00 7.56 16.12
CA ILE A 64 0.44 7.64 16.36
C ILE A 64 0.87 6.63 17.43
N SER A 65 0.21 6.65 18.58
CA SER A 65 0.51 5.74 19.69
C SER A 65 0.25 4.27 19.33
N HIS A 66 -0.69 4.00 18.42
CA HIS A 66 -0.97 2.67 17.88
C HIS A 66 0.19 2.22 16.99
N LEU A 67 0.56 3.03 16.00
CA LEU A 67 1.64 2.70 15.07
C LEU A 67 3.00 2.57 15.76
N GLU A 68 3.30 3.39 16.77
CA GLU A 68 4.52 3.21 17.58
C GLU A 68 4.57 1.82 18.23
N LYS A 69 3.44 1.32 18.76
CA LYS A 69 3.37 -0.04 19.33
C LYS A 69 3.52 -1.10 18.24
N GLU A 70 2.75 -1.00 17.15
CA GLU A 70 2.77 -1.99 16.07
C GLU A 70 4.16 -2.11 15.44
N THR A 71 4.82 -0.98 15.16
CA THR A 71 6.16 -0.96 14.54
C THR A 71 7.26 -1.38 15.52
N PHE A 72 7.10 -1.14 16.82
CA PHE A 72 8.02 -1.65 17.85
C PHE A 72 8.04 -3.19 17.87
N LEU A 73 6.88 -3.84 17.74
CA LEU A 73 6.79 -5.31 17.69
C LEU A 73 7.58 -5.93 16.53
N LEU A 74 7.79 -5.19 15.44
CA LEU A 74 8.49 -5.65 14.24
C LEU A 74 10.02 -5.52 14.34
N LYS A 75 10.52 -4.43 14.91
CA LYS A 75 11.96 -4.10 14.91
C LYS A 75 12.70 -4.53 16.18
N ASP A 76 12.00 -4.95 17.24
CA ASP A 76 12.60 -5.30 18.55
C ASP A 76 13.10 -6.76 18.65
N GLN A 77 13.14 -7.53 17.55
CA GLN A 77 13.19 -9.00 17.64
C GLN A 77 14.44 -9.70 17.10
N ASP A 78 15.48 -9.02 16.61
CA ASP A 78 16.72 -9.60 16.00
C ASP A 78 16.50 -10.65 14.87
N THR A 79 15.26 -11.02 14.56
CA THR A 79 14.86 -12.14 13.70
C THR A 79 14.45 -11.70 12.31
N TRP A 80 14.12 -10.40 12.14
CA TRP A 80 13.77 -9.80 10.87
C TRP A 80 14.28 -8.37 10.82
N ASN A 81 14.93 -8.00 9.72
CA ASN A 81 15.52 -6.67 9.50
C ASN A 81 15.02 -6.03 8.20
N GLY A 82 13.80 -6.38 7.78
CA GLY A 82 13.18 -5.83 6.58
C GLY A 82 12.56 -4.45 6.79
N ILE A 83 11.90 -3.95 5.75
CA ILE A 83 11.36 -2.61 5.63
C ILE A 83 9.92 -2.57 6.18
N VAL A 84 9.64 -1.60 7.05
CA VAL A 84 8.28 -1.40 7.59
C VAL A 84 7.60 -0.25 6.86
N SER A 85 6.56 -0.60 6.10
CA SER A 85 5.71 0.35 5.39
C SER A 85 4.38 0.54 6.13
N VAL A 86 3.80 1.74 6.08
CA VAL A 86 2.48 2.03 6.67
C VAL A 86 1.55 2.64 5.63
N ASN A 87 0.44 1.96 5.34
CA ASN A 87 -0.58 2.43 4.40
C ASN A 87 -1.66 3.27 5.08
N LEU A 88 -1.84 4.50 4.58
CA LEU A 88 -2.64 5.55 5.21
C LEU A 88 -3.66 6.16 4.24
N ARG A 89 -4.90 6.32 4.70
CA ARG A 89 -5.96 7.11 4.06
C ARG A 89 -6.05 8.45 4.75
N ALA A 90 -5.96 9.53 3.99
CA ALA A 90 -6.07 10.88 4.52
C ALA A 90 -6.68 11.81 3.45
N MET A 91 -7.37 12.86 3.89
CA MET A 91 -7.79 13.98 3.07
C MET A 91 -6.69 15.05 2.95
N THR A 92 -5.77 15.13 3.92
CA THR A 92 -4.64 16.06 3.90
C THR A 92 -3.30 15.33 3.99
N PRO A 93 -2.19 15.93 3.50
CA PRO A 93 -0.87 15.28 3.55
C PRO A 93 -0.27 15.25 4.96
N ASP A 94 -0.64 16.20 5.82
CA ASP A 94 -0.07 16.40 7.16
C ASP A 94 -0.02 15.13 8.04
N PRO A 95 -1.10 14.34 8.20
CA PRO A 95 -1.04 13.12 9.03
C PRO A 95 -0.09 12.05 8.46
N ILE A 96 0.07 11.96 7.14
CA ILE A 96 1.02 11.05 6.51
C ILE A 96 2.45 11.52 6.78
N ILE A 97 2.69 12.83 6.69
CA ILE A 97 3.98 13.44 7.04
C ILE A 97 4.30 13.24 8.53
N GLU A 98 3.31 13.29 9.41
CA GLU A 98 3.51 13.03 10.85
C GLU A 98 3.94 11.58 11.10
N VAL A 99 3.24 10.60 10.52
CA VAL A 99 3.59 9.18 10.61
C VAL A 99 4.98 8.90 10.04
N SER A 100 5.39 9.63 8.99
CA SER A 100 6.71 9.44 8.36
C SER A 100 7.89 9.70 9.30
N ARG A 101 7.66 10.37 10.44
CA ARG A 101 8.68 10.74 11.44
C ARG A 101 8.85 9.69 12.53
N LEU A 102 7.99 8.66 12.56
CA LEU A 102 8.10 7.59 13.54
C LEU A 102 9.36 6.77 13.27
N LYS A 103 10.10 6.48 14.35
CA LYS A 103 11.45 5.89 14.28
C LYS A 103 11.52 4.58 13.48
N ASN A 104 10.48 3.75 13.57
CA ASN A 104 10.43 2.41 13.00
C ASN A 104 9.53 2.34 11.75
N VAL A 105 9.23 3.48 11.12
CA VAL A 105 8.52 3.56 9.85
C VAL A 105 9.54 3.93 8.77
N ASP A 106 9.83 2.98 7.90
CA ASP A 106 10.80 3.14 6.82
C ASP A 106 10.12 3.72 5.56
N VAL A 107 8.84 3.40 5.35
CA VAL A 107 8.03 3.87 4.22
C VAL A 107 6.65 4.33 4.69
N VAL A 108 6.19 5.49 4.23
CA VAL A 108 4.77 5.87 4.30
C VAL A 108 4.11 5.71 2.95
N GLU A 109 2.98 5.00 2.93
CA GLU A 109 2.25 4.69 1.70
C GLU A 109 0.93 5.46 1.63
N ILE A 110 0.82 6.34 0.64
CA ILE A 110 -0.42 7.05 0.31
C ILE A 110 -1.41 6.05 -0.30
N ASN A 111 -2.57 5.89 0.34
CA ASN A 111 -3.62 5.04 -0.17
C ASN A 111 -4.45 5.76 -1.25
N ALA A 112 -4.10 5.55 -2.52
CA ALA A 112 -4.90 5.91 -3.70
C ALA A 112 -5.60 4.68 -4.30
N HIS A 113 -6.06 3.77 -3.44
CA HIS A 113 -6.44 2.39 -3.81
C HIS A 113 -7.80 1.92 -3.25
N CYS A 114 -8.11 2.34 -2.03
CA CYS A 114 -9.30 1.92 -1.30
C CYS A 114 -10.57 2.30 -2.05
N ARG A 115 -11.57 1.42 -2.02
CA ARG A 115 -12.83 1.56 -2.76
C ARG A 115 -14.07 1.59 -1.87
N GLN A 116 -13.89 1.78 -0.57
CA GLN A 116 -15.04 1.93 0.32
C GLN A 116 -15.77 3.22 -0.04
N PRO A 117 -17.10 3.18 -0.27
CA PRO A 117 -17.88 4.35 -0.67
C PRO A 117 -17.62 5.57 0.22
N GLU A 118 -17.60 5.36 1.54
CA GLU A 118 -17.41 6.40 2.54
C GLU A 118 -16.02 7.07 2.45
N ILE A 119 -15.00 6.34 2.00
CA ILE A 119 -13.67 6.89 1.74
C ILE A 119 -13.63 7.61 0.39
N THR A 120 -14.24 7.03 -0.64
CA THR A 120 -14.25 7.63 -1.99
C THR A 120 -15.09 8.91 -2.06
N ASP A 121 -16.16 9.01 -1.26
CA ASP A 121 -17.02 10.19 -1.16
C ASP A 121 -16.28 11.40 -0.56
N LEU A 122 -15.22 11.15 0.22
CA LEU A 122 -14.30 12.19 0.72
C LEU A 122 -13.24 12.62 -0.30
N GLY A 123 -13.19 11.98 -1.48
CA GLY A 123 -12.12 12.18 -2.46
C GLY A 123 -10.84 11.39 -2.15
N CYS A 124 -10.86 10.49 -1.17
CA CYS A 124 -9.72 9.64 -0.78
C CYS A 124 -9.75 8.27 -1.48
N GLY A 125 -8.72 7.45 -1.26
CA GLY A 125 -8.63 6.13 -1.87
C GLY A 125 -8.56 6.23 -3.39
N GLN A 126 -9.22 5.33 -4.11
CA GLN A 126 -9.19 5.34 -5.58
C GLN A 126 -9.79 6.62 -6.20
N ALA A 127 -10.56 7.42 -5.44
CA ALA A 127 -11.10 8.68 -5.94
C ALA A 127 -10.01 9.72 -6.23
N LEU A 128 -8.85 9.63 -5.56
CA LEU A 128 -7.67 10.47 -5.85
C LEU A 128 -7.23 10.35 -7.31
N LEU A 129 -7.39 9.17 -7.91
CA LEU A 129 -6.95 8.89 -9.28
C LEU A 129 -7.77 9.65 -10.34
N ASN A 130 -8.99 10.08 -10.00
CA ASN A 130 -9.84 10.86 -10.88
C ASN A 130 -9.45 12.36 -10.91
N ASN A 131 -8.59 12.81 -10.00
CA ASN A 131 -8.17 14.20 -9.91
C ASN A 131 -6.63 14.28 -9.88
N LEU A 132 -6.02 14.16 -11.06
CA LEU A 132 -4.57 14.15 -11.23
C LEU A 132 -3.88 15.37 -10.61
N SER A 133 -4.44 16.57 -10.77
CA SER A 133 -3.86 17.79 -10.19
C SER A 133 -3.85 17.74 -8.66
N HIS A 134 -4.91 17.20 -8.06
CA HIS A 134 -4.97 17.02 -6.62
C HIS A 134 -4.01 15.92 -6.15
N LEU A 135 -3.97 14.77 -6.83
CA LEU A 135 -3.04 13.68 -6.54
C LEU A 135 -1.58 14.15 -6.58
N GLU A 136 -1.19 14.85 -7.66
CA GLU A 136 0.17 15.39 -7.81
C GLU A 136 0.51 16.36 -6.68
N LYS A 137 -0.38 17.31 -6.38
CA LYS A 137 -0.17 18.27 -5.30
C LYS A 137 -0.07 17.58 -3.93
N PHE A 138 -0.95 16.63 -3.66
CA PHE A 138 -0.98 15.89 -2.41
C PHE A 138 0.33 15.11 -2.23
N THR A 139 0.72 14.31 -3.22
CA THR A 139 1.94 13.50 -3.18
C THR A 139 3.19 14.37 -3.07
N ARG A 140 3.26 15.49 -3.82
CA ARG A 140 4.38 16.44 -3.74
C ARG A 140 4.59 16.99 -2.32
N GLU A 141 3.51 17.33 -1.63
CA GLU A 141 3.59 17.81 -0.25
C GLU A 141 4.12 16.75 0.71
N VAL A 142 3.71 15.48 0.54
CA VAL A 142 4.23 14.36 1.34
C VAL A 142 5.71 14.13 1.04
N VAL A 143 6.10 13.96 -0.23
CA VAL A 143 7.50 13.74 -0.66
C VAL A 143 8.43 14.82 -0.13
N ASN A 144 8.05 16.10 -0.22
CA ASN A 144 8.90 17.20 0.21
C ASN A 144 9.15 17.26 1.73
N LYS A 145 8.28 16.66 2.54
CA LYS A 145 8.27 16.85 4.00
C LYS A 145 8.44 15.56 4.80
N ALA A 146 8.24 14.41 4.19
CA ALA A 146 8.39 13.10 4.82
C ALA A 146 9.83 12.89 5.30
N LYS A 147 9.99 12.04 6.33
CA LYS A 147 11.29 11.60 6.85
C LYS A 147 11.61 10.13 6.53
N SER A 148 10.63 9.40 6.00
CA SER A 148 10.74 8.08 5.39
C SER A 148 10.56 8.19 3.88
N GLU A 149 10.83 7.10 3.17
CA GLU A 149 10.49 6.96 1.74
C GLU A 149 8.96 7.01 1.55
N VAL A 150 8.53 7.40 0.35
CA VAL A 150 7.12 7.58 0.02
C VAL A 150 6.70 6.58 -1.05
N SER A 151 5.70 5.75 -0.72
CA SER A 151 5.00 4.89 -1.67
C SER A 151 3.65 5.50 -2.02
N VAL A 152 3.18 5.31 -3.26
CA VAL A 152 1.78 5.55 -3.64
C VAL A 152 1.16 4.26 -4.11
N LYS A 153 0.15 3.78 -3.37
CA LYS A 153 -0.60 2.59 -3.78
C LYS A 153 -1.82 2.95 -4.61
N ILE A 154 -1.83 2.55 -5.88
CA ILE A 154 -2.92 2.81 -6.83
C ILE A 154 -3.75 1.56 -7.11
N ARG A 155 -5.00 1.77 -7.56
CA ARG A 155 -5.86 0.73 -8.13
C ARG A 155 -5.86 0.84 -9.65
N ALA A 156 -5.59 -0.27 -10.33
CA ALA A 156 -5.74 -0.39 -11.78
C ALA A 156 -7.21 -0.43 -12.22
N ASN A 157 -7.44 -0.06 -13.48
CA ASN A 157 -8.72 -0.21 -14.18
C ASN A 157 -9.86 0.53 -13.47
N VAL A 158 -9.58 1.73 -12.95
CA VAL A 158 -10.61 2.61 -12.38
C VAL A 158 -11.35 3.32 -13.52
N PRO A 159 -12.68 3.24 -13.59
CA PRO A 159 -13.43 3.87 -14.69
C PRO A 159 -13.14 5.37 -14.82
N GLY A 160 -12.77 5.80 -16.03
CA GLY A 160 -12.49 7.21 -16.34
C GLY A 160 -11.07 7.67 -15.97
N VAL A 161 -10.23 6.79 -15.43
CA VAL A 161 -8.83 7.10 -15.11
C VAL A 161 -7.93 6.69 -16.27
N ASP A 162 -6.88 7.49 -16.49
CA ASP A 162 -5.78 7.20 -17.41
C ASP A 162 -4.54 6.89 -16.57
N GLU A 163 -4.23 5.60 -16.41
CA GLU A 163 -3.17 5.14 -15.51
C GLU A 163 -1.78 5.65 -15.91
N ILE A 164 -1.53 5.87 -17.21
CA ILE A 164 -0.26 6.42 -17.69
C ILE A 164 -0.07 7.83 -17.14
N LYS A 165 -1.10 8.67 -17.22
CA LYS A 165 -1.05 10.03 -16.65
C LYS A 165 -0.97 10.03 -15.13
N VAL A 166 -1.64 9.09 -14.45
CA VAL A 166 -1.50 8.90 -12.99
C VAL A 166 -0.05 8.63 -12.63
N VAL A 167 0.57 7.66 -13.31
CA VAL A 167 1.96 7.25 -13.04
C VAL A 167 2.93 8.40 -13.31
N GLN A 168 2.79 9.11 -14.44
CA GLN A 168 3.61 10.28 -14.75
C GLN A 168 3.46 11.40 -13.70
N ALA A 169 2.24 11.64 -13.19
CA ALA A 169 2.01 12.65 -12.17
C ALA A 169 2.69 12.29 -10.83
N ILE A 170 2.70 11.01 -10.46
CA ILE A 170 3.39 10.52 -9.26
C ILE A 170 4.91 10.54 -9.46
N ASP A 171 5.40 10.08 -10.61
CA ASP A 171 6.84 10.08 -10.95
C ASP A 171 7.42 11.50 -10.94
N HIS A 172 6.69 12.47 -11.52
CA HIS A 172 7.10 13.87 -11.61
C HIS A 172 7.35 14.52 -10.24
N VAL A 173 6.72 14.04 -9.18
CA VAL A 173 6.89 14.57 -7.82
C VAL A 173 7.89 13.78 -6.99
N GLY A 174 8.44 12.69 -7.52
CA GLY A 174 9.55 11.94 -6.92
C GLY A 174 9.13 11.03 -5.77
N ALA A 175 8.01 10.32 -5.88
CA ALA A 175 7.75 9.19 -4.97
C ALA A 175 8.77 8.06 -5.23
N ASP A 176 9.11 7.29 -4.21
CA ASP A 176 10.12 6.23 -4.30
C ASP A 176 9.52 4.94 -4.88
N TYR A 177 8.29 4.60 -4.44
CA TYR A 177 7.59 3.39 -4.85
C TYR A 177 6.25 3.68 -5.50
N LEU A 178 5.96 2.92 -6.55
CA LEU A 178 4.63 2.79 -7.13
C LEU A 178 4.08 1.39 -6.84
N HIS A 179 3.13 1.30 -5.91
CA HIS A 179 2.50 0.04 -5.56
C HIS A 179 1.18 -0.12 -6.33
N VAL A 180 1.10 -1.08 -7.24
CA VAL A 180 -0.02 -1.20 -8.18
C VAL A 180 -0.88 -2.42 -7.84
N ASP A 181 -2.10 -2.22 -7.30
CA ASP A 181 -3.13 -3.26 -7.34
C ASP A 181 -3.60 -3.41 -8.79
N ALA A 182 -2.96 -4.32 -9.53
CA ALA A 182 -3.23 -4.63 -10.93
C ALA A 182 -4.53 -5.45 -11.08
N MET A 183 -5.61 -5.03 -10.42
CA MET A 183 -6.92 -5.63 -10.57
C MET A 183 -7.36 -5.58 -12.04
N LYS A 184 -7.76 -6.73 -12.58
CA LYS A 184 -8.35 -6.85 -13.91
C LYS A 184 -9.84 -7.24 -13.80
N PRO A 185 -10.79 -6.29 -13.94
CA PRO A 185 -12.22 -6.57 -13.76
C PRO A 185 -12.70 -7.73 -14.67
N GLY A 186 -13.35 -8.73 -14.07
CA GLY A 186 -13.86 -9.90 -14.79
C GLY A 186 -12.85 -11.03 -15.01
N PHE A 187 -11.60 -10.87 -14.56
CA PHE A 187 -10.55 -11.89 -14.70
C PHE A 187 -10.05 -12.36 -13.32
N ASN A 188 -9.60 -13.61 -13.26
CA ASN A 188 -8.98 -14.20 -12.07
C ASN A 188 -7.44 -14.18 -12.16
N SER A 189 -6.91 -13.07 -12.66
CA SER A 189 -5.49 -12.77 -12.80
C SER A 189 -5.24 -11.27 -12.61
N ALA A 190 -4.00 -10.89 -12.36
CA ALA A 190 -3.58 -9.50 -12.46
C ALA A 190 -3.64 -9.00 -13.91
N ASP A 191 -3.63 -7.68 -14.07
CA ASP A 191 -3.49 -7.02 -15.36
C ASP A 191 -2.03 -6.79 -15.73
N TYR A 192 -1.36 -7.86 -16.14
CA TYR A 192 0.06 -7.81 -16.53
C TYR A 192 0.33 -6.86 -17.70
N ASP A 193 -0.64 -6.66 -18.59
CA ASP A 193 -0.47 -5.75 -19.74
C ASP A 193 -0.44 -4.29 -19.30
N LEU A 194 -1.18 -3.94 -18.24
CA LEU A 194 -1.09 -2.62 -17.63
C LEU A 194 0.30 -2.39 -17.02
N ILE A 195 0.84 -3.36 -16.26
CA ILE A 195 2.18 -3.26 -15.68
C ILE A 195 3.25 -3.03 -16.77
N LYS A 196 3.17 -3.78 -17.87
CA LYS A 196 4.06 -3.58 -19.04
C LYS A 196 3.92 -2.18 -19.65
N SER A 197 2.70 -1.64 -19.66
CA SER A 197 2.42 -0.33 -20.25
C SER A 197 2.90 0.82 -19.38
N ILE A 198 2.86 0.69 -18.05
CA ILE A 198 3.30 1.76 -17.13
C ILE A 198 4.81 1.75 -16.89
N ARG A 199 5.48 0.59 -16.97
CA ARG A 199 6.93 0.48 -16.74
C ARG A 199 7.77 1.52 -17.51
N PRO A 200 7.59 1.76 -18.82
CA PRO A 200 8.39 2.75 -19.54
C PRO A 200 8.10 4.20 -19.13
N GLU A 201 7.03 4.45 -18.39
CA GLU A 201 6.53 5.80 -18.06
C GLU A 201 7.04 6.31 -16.70
N THR A 202 7.79 5.49 -15.97
CA THR A 202 8.29 5.84 -14.64
C THR A 202 9.65 5.21 -14.37
N SER A 203 10.44 5.87 -13.52
CA SER A 203 11.68 5.34 -12.97
C SER A 203 11.53 4.82 -11.53
N MET A 204 10.35 5.03 -10.90
CA MET A 204 10.01 4.52 -9.58
C MET A 204 10.14 3.00 -9.48
N PHE A 205 10.33 2.51 -8.27
CA PHE A 205 10.31 1.09 -7.97
C PHE A 205 8.87 0.57 -8.00
N ILE A 206 8.53 -0.30 -8.95
CA ILE A 206 7.16 -0.79 -9.14
C ILE A 206 6.93 -2.06 -8.30
N ILE A 207 6.03 -1.97 -7.33
CA ILE A 207 5.55 -3.13 -6.55
C ILE A 207 4.23 -3.61 -7.15
N GLY A 208 4.26 -4.75 -7.83
CA GLY A 208 3.08 -5.34 -8.46
C GLY A 208 2.23 -6.16 -7.49
N ASN A 209 0.95 -5.82 -7.32
CA ASN A 209 -0.01 -6.51 -6.47
C ASN A 209 -1.17 -7.13 -7.27
N ASN A 210 -1.96 -7.97 -6.59
CA ASN A 210 -3.15 -8.69 -7.06
C ASN A 210 -2.86 -10.10 -7.62
N SER A 211 -3.65 -11.08 -7.19
CA SER A 211 -3.68 -12.46 -7.71
C SER A 211 -2.34 -13.22 -7.71
N ILE A 212 -1.38 -12.79 -6.89
CA ILE A 212 -0.16 -13.56 -6.60
C ILE A 212 -0.50 -14.64 -5.59
N ARG A 213 -0.52 -15.89 -6.05
CA ARG A 213 -1.02 -17.05 -5.32
C ARG A 213 -0.13 -18.29 -5.44
N ASP A 214 0.88 -18.21 -6.28
CA ASP A 214 1.85 -19.25 -6.59
C ASP A 214 3.10 -18.60 -7.23
N VAL A 215 4.17 -19.37 -7.37
CA VAL A 215 5.43 -18.93 -8.00
C VAL A 215 5.20 -18.42 -9.43
N GLU A 216 4.34 -19.09 -10.20
CA GLU A 216 4.08 -18.72 -11.59
C GLU A 216 3.44 -17.33 -11.72
N SER A 217 2.47 -17.01 -10.85
CA SER A 217 1.81 -15.69 -10.84
C SER A 217 2.74 -14.58 -10.37
N ALA A 218 3.67 -14.87 -9.46
CA ALA A 218 4.75 -13.95 -9.08
C ALA A 218 5.71 -13.68 -10.25
N GLN A 219 6.23 -14.73 -10.90
CA GLN A 219 7.12 -14.62 -12.05
C GLN A 219 6.47 -13.87 -13.22
N LYS A 220 5.16 -14.07 -13.46
CA LYS A 220 4.41 -13.30 -14.46
C LYS A 220 4.34 -11.80 -14.14
N MET A 221 4.24 -11.44 -12.86
CA MET A 221 4.24 -10.04 -12.43
C MET A 221 5.61 -9.40 -12.66
N LEU A 222 6.69 -10.08 -12.27
CA LEU A 222 8.06 -9.63 -12.51
C LEU A 222 8.37 -9.52 -14.00
N ALA A 223 7.99 -10.53 -14.80
CA ALA A 223 8.14 -10.53 -16.25
C ALA A 223 7.31 -9.44 -16.96
N ALA A 224 6.27 -8.91 -16.29
CA ALA A 224 5.52 -7.76 -16.79
C ALA A 224 6.25 -6.43 -16.57
N GLY A 225 7.34 -6.41 -15.80
CA GLY A 225 8.15 -5.23 -15.54
C GLY A 225 8.01 -4.65 -14.13
N ALA A 226 7.35 -5.36 -13.20
CA ALA A 226 7.41 -4.98 -11.79
C ALA A 226 8.81 -5.27 -11.22
N ASP A 227 9.30 -4.40 -10.34
CA ASP A 227 10.58 -4.58 -9.63
C ASP A 227 10.42 -5.39 -8.33
N GLY A 228 9.19 -5.48 -7.82
CA GLY A 228 8.84 -6.32 -6.68
C GLY A 228 7.40 -6.82 -6.77
N ILE A 229 7.07 -7.77 -5.90
CA ILE A 229 5.73 -8.33 -5.82
C ILE A 229 5.09 -8.01 -4.48
N SER A 230 3.76 -7.90 -4.46
CA SER A 230 3.02 -7.76 -3.21
C SER A 230 1.90 -8.78 -3.07
N ILE A 231 1.86 -9.44 -1.91
CA ILE A 231 0.94 -10.54 -1.61
C ILE A 231 -0.07 -10.11 -0.55
N ALA A 232 -1.36 -10.34 -0.81
CA ALA A 232 -2.46 -10.01 0.11
C ALA A 232 -3.22 -11.29 0.53
N ARG A 233 -4.27 -11.65 -0.23
CA ARG A 233 -5.21 -12.72 0.12
C ARG A 233 -4.57 -14.09 0.32
N ALA A 234 -3.48 -14.41 -0.38
CA ALA A 234 -2.78 -15.69 -0.20
C ALA A 234 -2.09 -15.81 1.17
N ALA A 235 -1.77 -14.67 1.79
CA ALA A 235 -1.11 -14.58 3.10
C ALA A 235 -2.10 -14.51 4.28
N ILE A 236 -3.40 -14.32 4.04
CA ILE A 236 -4.39 -13.95 5.07
C ILE A 236 -4.47 -14.93 6.25
N GLY A 237 -4.10 -16.20 6.05
CA GLY A 237 -4.07 -17.24 7.08
C GLY A 237 -2.79 -17.27 7.92
N GLY A 238 -1.86 -16.33 7.74
CA GLY A 238 -0.56 -16.31 8.41
C GLY A 238 0.48 -17.27 7.80
N THR A 239 0.18 -17.85 6.64
CA THR A 239 1.04 -18.78 5.90
C THR A 239 0.95 -18.48 4.41
N LEU A 240 1.91 -18.97 3.62
CA LEU A 240 1.84 -18.91 2.16
C LEU A 240 1.61 -20.31 1.55
N PRO A 241 0.87 -20.42 0.44
CA PRO A 241 0.68 -21.68 -0.27
C PRO A 241 1.89 -22.08 -1.13
N PHE A 242 2.95 -21.27 -1.13
CA PHE A 242 4.21 -21.49 -1.85
C PHE A 242 5.37 -20.84 -1.07
N ASP A 243 6.58 -21.24 -1.40
CA ASP A 243 7.82 -20.72 -0.82
C ASP A 243 8.33 -19.53 -1.65
N LEU A 244 8.60 -18.39 -0.99
CA LEU A 244 9.08 -17.17 -1.66
C LEU A 244 10.47 -17.37 -2.27
N SER A 245 11.31 -18.24 -1.69
CA SER A 245 12.66 -18.51 -2.21
C SER A 245 12.69 -19.21 -3.57
N LEU A 246 11.54 -19.59 -4.11
CA LEU A 246 11.38 -20.27 -5.40
C LEU A 246 10.98 -19.33 -6.56
N ILE A 247 10.80 -18.04 -6.29
CA ILE A 247 10.38 -17.03 -7.29
C ILE A 247 11.55 -16.68 -8.22
#